data_AF-A0A820GN33-F1
#
_entry.id   AF-A0A820GN33-F1
#
_cell.length_a   1.000
_cell.length_b   1.000
_cell.length_c   1.000
_cell.angle_alpha   90.00
_cell.angle_beta   90.00
_cell.angle_gamma   90.00
#
_symmetry.space_group_name_H-M   'P 1'
#
loop_
_entity.id
_entity.type
_entity.pdbx_description
1 polymer ?
#
loop_
_entity_poly.entity_id
_entity_poly.type
_entity_poly.pdbx_seq_one_letter_code
_entity_poly.pdbx_strand_id
1 'polypeptide(L)'
;MLQYLALLVKDGEVINMMNNYTCSVVTVNITATDNATIYDICSFEYLNVDAYDNSNVFVQPTSCPNIVTLQSHSNAHIYNVCAVVAVSIEAEDQSLIIMDSSSICPQEALINAAGATKILYVCATREVNITANEQSIININSASGCSKQMIITTAGISNVSGICATDEMDINASESSVLYFNSSFACPQLVVINTLNNSKVSDLCARNTMNIIAEQESIITIQLSSGCPNVSDIKASQNSQISNICANERLEIQGQQSSILEFNSQCLCSKTVIIIGQNQTHISNICAQDDMQIDGYQQSVFDINSLCVCPKTTTIYATDQVQIRNISASQIMTITGQQSSQVFINSLICCSEKTTINASDSTQIVGVCATNEMNITAQQSTVIAMNSTGICPNTTIVNATDHAIISHICALNALSISATQLSTVDVNTTLVCPQIVTILASGN
;
A
#
# COMPACT_ATOMS: atom_id res chain seq x y z
N MET A 1 30.50 -26.40 -37.38
CA MET A 1 30.53 -27.77 -36.81
C MET A 1 29.53 -27.75 -35.67
N LEU A 2 28.34 -28.36 -35.84
CA LEU A 2 27.32 -28.43 -34.79
C LEU A 2 27.74 -29.51 -33.80
N GLN A 3 28.21 -29.10 -32.64
CA GLN A 3 28.52 -30.03 -31.54
C GLN A 3 27.38 -29.95 -30.53
N TYR A 4 26.52 -30.97 -30.58
CA TYR A 4 25.54 -31.27 -29.54
C TYR A 4 26.16 -32.29 -28.58
N LEU A 5 25.99 -32.07 -27.29
CA LEU A 5 26.41 -33.01 -26.26
C LEU A 5 25.23 -33.32 -25.35
N ALA A 6 24.89 -34.61 -25.23
CA ALA A 6 23.90 -35.10 -24.28
C ALA A 6 24.60 -36.07 -23.32
N LEU A 7 24.42 -35.84 -22.01
CA LEU A 7 25.04 -36.63 -20.96
C LEU A 7 23.96 -37.12 -19.98
N LEU A 8 23.99 -38.42 -19.72
CA LEU A 8 23.24 -39.06 -18.65
C LEU A 8 24.26 -39.58 -17.63
N VAL A 9 24.18 -39.11 -16.39
CA VAL A 9 25.13 -39.46 -15.31
C VAL A 9 24.37 -40.09 -14.16
N LYS A 10 24.83 -41.27 -13.72
CA LYS A 10 24.16 -42.10 -12.72
C LYS A 10 25.17 -42.66 -11.71
N ASP A 11 24.69 -43.06 -10.54
CA ASP A 11 25.39 -43.93 -9.58
C ASP A 11 26.67 -43.32 -8.96
N GLY A 12 26.60 -42.07 -8.50
CA GLY A 12 27.70 -41.41 -7.78
C GLY A 12 28.95 -41.12 -8.62
N GLU A 13 28.84 -41.18 -9.95
CA GLU A 13 29.94 -40.84 -10.85
C GLU A 13 30.31 -39.36 -10.74
N VAL A 14 31.62 -39.10 -10.72
CA VAL A 14 32.20 -37.76 -10.81
C VAL A 14 32.68 -37.53 -12.23
N ILE A 15 32.02 -36.64 -12.97
CA ILE A 15 32.43 -36.26 -14.33
C ILE A 15 33.01 -34.85 -14.33
N ASN A 16 34.23 -34.70 -14.82
CA ASN A 16 34.82 -33.41 -15.17
C ASN A 16 34.85 -33.28 -16.70
N MET A 17 34.16 -32.25 -17.22
CA MET A 17 34.01 -32.02 -18.65
C MET A 17 35.08 -31.11 -19.26
N MET A 18 35.98 -30.52 -18.47
CA MET A 18 37.02 -29.63 -18.97
C MET A 18 38.45 -30.10 -18.66
N ASN A 19 39.20 -30.37 -19.72
CA ASN A 19 40.66 -30.27 -19.75
C ASN A 19 41.03 -29.02 -20.58
N ASN A 20 41.25 -27.89 -19.90
CA ASN A 20 42.03 -26.74 -20.38
C ASN A 20 41.64 -26.10 -21.75
N TYR A 21 40.93 -24.97 -21.64
CA TYR A 21 40.87 -23.83 -22.59
C TYR A 21 40.16 -24.04 -23.94
N THR A 22 38.82 -24.05 -23.89
CA THR A 22 37.87 -23.37 -24.80
C THR A 22 36.60 -24.20 -24.85
N CYS A 23 35.49 -23.65 -24.35
CA CYS A 23 34.20 -24.25 -24.65
C CYS A 23 34.00 -24.22 -26.16
N SER A 24 33.51 -25.30 -26.78
CA SER A 24 33.18 -25.33 -28.22
C SER A 24 31.80 -25.91 -28.50
N VAL A 25 31.06 -26.25 -27.44
CA VAL A 25 29.78 -26.95 -27.52
C VAL A 25 28.65 -25.92 -27.61
N VAL A 26 27.79 -26.09 -28.62
CA VAL A 26 26.67 -25.18 -28.89
C VAL A 26 25.53 -25.44 -27.91
N THR A 27 25.19 -26.73 -27.74
CA THR A 27 24.10 -27.18 -26.89
C THR A 27 24.56 -28.34 -26.02
N VAL A 28 24.31 -28.21 -24.71
CA VAL A 28 24.58 -29.25 -23.71
C VAL A 28 23.28 -29.60 -23.00
N ASN A 29 22.92 -30.89 -22.98
CA ASN A 29 21.82 -31.44 -22.20
C ASN A 29 22.38 -32.41 -21.16
N ILE A 30 22.06 -32.21 -19.89
CA ILE A 30 22.55 -33.02 -18.77
C ILE A 30 21.37 -33.54 -17.99
N THR A 31 21.37 -34.85 -17.73
CA THR A 31 20.48 -35.49 -16.76
C THR A 31 21.33 -36.17 -15.70
N ALA A 32 21.21 -35.72 -14.45
CA ALA A 32 21.95 -36.23 -13.30
C ALA A 32 20.99 -36.92 -12.31
N THR A 33 21.26 -38.18 -11.96
CA THR A 33 20.43 -38.94 -11.00
C THR A 33 21.30 -39.65 -9.95
N ASP A 34 20.68 -40.16 -8.89
CA ASP A 34 21.28 -41.09 -7.93
C ASP A 34 22.62 -40.62 -7.30
N ASN A 35 22.62 -39.44 -6.67
CA ASN A 35 23.81 -38.81 -6.05
C ASN A 35 24.96 -38.49 -7.01
N ALA A 36 24.72 -38.39 -8.33
CA ALA A 36 25.74 -37.97 -9.29
C ALA A 36 26.33 -36.60 -8.95
N THR A 37 27.63 -36.40 -9.21
CA THR A 37 28.27 -35.10 -9.05
C THR A 37 28.98 -34.69 -10.35
N ILE A 38 28.57 -33.57 -10.94
CA ILE A 38 29.10 -33.10 -12.23
C ILE A 38 29.81 -31.77 -12.03
N TYR A 39 31.02 -31.65 -12.57
CA TYR A 39 31.84 -30.44 -12.50
C TYR A 39 32.19 -29.88 -13.88
N ASP A 40 32.43 -28.57 -13.90
CA ASP A 40 33.07 -27.84 -14.99
C ASP A 40 32.33 -27.95 -16.33
N ILE A 41 30.99 -27.83 -16.28
CA ILE A 41 30.14 -27.78 -17.48
C ILE A 41 30.27 -26.42 -18.17
N CYS A 42 30.39 -26.44 -19.49
CA CYS A 42 30.38 -25.23 -20.32
C CYS A 42 29.47 -25.42 -21.55
N SER A 43 28.77 -24.36 -21.98
CA SER A 43 28.16 -24.28 -23.31
C SER A 43 28.13 -22.83 -23.80
N PHE A 44 27.94 -22.63 -25.11
CA PHE A 44 27.85 -21.28 -25.70
C PHE A 44 26.42 -20.78 -25.91
N GLU A 45 25.52 -21.63 -26.40
CA GLU A 45 24.19 -21.16 -26.84
C GLU A 45 23.10 -21.66 -25.90
N TYR A 46 23.06 -22.97 -25.63
CA TYR A 46 22.04 -23.60 -24.80
C TYR A 46 22.65 -24.54 -23.76
N LEU A 47 22.20 -24.42 -22.52
CA LEU A 47 22.47 -25.38 -21.44
C LEU A 47 21.14 -25.83 -20.84
N ASN A 48 20.88 -27.13 -20.87
CA ASN A 48 19.76 -27.74 -20.15
C ASN A 48 20.31 -28.69 -19.09
N VAL A 49 19.92 -28.48 -17.83
CA VAL A 49 20.31 -29.31 -16.69
C VAL A 49 19.05 -29.81 -16.01
N ASP A 50 18.95 -31.13 -15.90
CA ASP A 50 17.89 -31.82 -15.18
C ASP A 50 18.53 -32.69 -14.08
N ALA A 51 18.25 -32.38 -12.82
CA ALA A 51 18.93 -32.94 -11.66
C ALA A 51 17.93 -33.57 -10.66
N TYR A 52 18.18 -34.83 -10.29
CA TYR A 52 17.33 -35.62 -9.39
C TYR A 52 18.13 -36.20 -8.21
N ASP A 53 17.42 -36.63 -7.18
CA ASP A 53 17.87 -37.58 -6.15
C ASP A 53 19.24 -37.27 -5.52
N ASN A 54 19.33 -36.14 -4.81
CA ASN A 54 20.55 -35.67 -4.12
C ASN A 54 21.78 -35.47 -5.03
N SER A 55 21.58 -35.30 -6.34
CA SER A 55 22.67 -34.98 -7.26
C SER A 55 23.19 -33.55 -7.06
N ASN A 56 24.46 -33.32 -7.41
CA ASN A 56 25.11 -32.02 -7.34
C ASN A 56 25.68 -31.64 -8.72
N VAL A 57 25.24 -30.52 -9.27
CA VAL A 57 25.70 -30.03 -10.58
C VAL A 57 26.40 -28.68 -10.40
N PHE A 58 27.69 -28.62 -10.73
CA PHE A 58 28.50 -27.41 -10.68
C PHE A 58 28.77 -26.92 -12.11
N VAL A 59 28.13 -25.81 -12.48
CA VAL A 59 28.40 -25.13 -13.76
C VAL A 59 29.58 -24.19 -13.56
N GLN A 60 30.62 -24.29 -14.38
CA GLN A 60 31.78 -23.40 -14.26
C GLN A 60 31.71 -22.32 -15.34
N PRO A 61 31.56 -21.04 -14.98
CA PRO A 61 31.27 -19.98 -15.94
C PRO A 61 32.57 -19.46 -16.56
N THR A 62 33.31 -20.29 -17.31
CA THR A 62 34.35 -19.73 -18.20
C THR A 62 33.73 -18.90 -19.32
N SER A 63 32.46 -19.16 -19.66
CA SER A 63 31.60 -18.37 -20.55
C SER A 63 30.13 -18.67 -20.22
N CYS A 64 29.28 -17.65 -20.13
CA CYS A 64 27.85 -17.83 -19.87
C CYS A 64 27.11 -18.21 -21.18
N PRO A 65 26.26 -19.26 -21.17
CA PRO A 65 25.39 -19.58 -22.29
C PRO A 65 24.40 -18.43 -22.57
N ASN A 66 23.88 -18.35 -23.79
CA ASN A 66 22.78 -17.44 -24.08
C ASN A 66 21.52 -17.83 -23.28
N ILE A 67 21.13 -19.11 -23.32
CA ILE A 67 19.90 -19.60 -22.71
C ILE A 67 20.23 -20.79 -21.79
N VAL A 68 19.69 -20.74 -20.57
CA VAL A 68 19.84 -21.81 -19.58
C VAL A 68 18.49 -22.26 -19.06
N THR A 69 18.26 -23.57 -19.05
CA THR A 69 17.11 -24.21 -18.41
C THR A 69 17.62 -25.13 -17.30
N LEU A 70 17.07 -24.96 -16.09
CA LEU A 70 17.40 -25.74 -14.92
C LEU A 70 16.14 -26.39 -14.35
N GLN A 71 16.19 -27.71 -14.18
CA GLN A 71 15.17 -28.49 -13.49
C GLN A 71 15.85 -29.20 -12.31
N SER A 72 15.35 -29.00 -11.10
CA SER A 72 15.91 -29.58 -9.87
C SER A 72 14.80 -30.24 -9.06
N HIS A 73 14.97 -31.52 -8.78
CA HIS A 73 13.99 -32.35 -8.09
C HIS A 73 14.63 -33.07 -6.90
N SER A 74 13.85 -33.32 -5.84
CA SER A 74 14.19 -34.28 -4.77
C SER A 74 15.60 -34.11 -4.16
N ASN A 75 15.82 -33.01 -3.43
CA ASN A 75 17.12 -32.68 -2.80
C ASN A 75 18.29 -32.46 -3.78
N ALA A 76 18.04 -32.28 -5.07
CA ALA A 76 19.11 -31.94 -6.02
C ALA A 76 19.61 -30.50 -5.82
N HIS A 77 20.89 -30.28 -6.15
CA HIS A 77 21.55 -29.00 -5.97
C HIS A 77 22.31 -28.57 -7.23
N ILE A 78 22.07 -27.34 -7.68
CA ILE A 78 22.71 -26.75 -8.88
C ILE A 78 23.42 -25.46 -8.48
N TYR A 79 24.71 -25.35 -8.84
CA TYR A 79 25.59 -24.27 -8.38
C TYR A 79 26.25 -23.51 -9.53
N ASN A 80 26.51 -22.22 -9.28
CA ASN A 80 27.31 -21.32 -10.10
C ASN A 80 26.81 -21.15 -11.55
N VAL A 81 25.48 -21.08 -11.71
CA VAL A 81 24.87 -20.89 -13.02
C VAL A 81 24.89 -19.42 -13.43
N CYS A 82 25.15 -19.15 -14.72
CA CYS A 82 24.98 -17.84 -15.33
C CYS A 82 24.34 -17.95 -16.73
N ALA A 83 23.73 -16.87 -17.22
CA ALA A 83 23.11 -16.80 -18.54
C ALA A 83 23.19 -15.37 -19.11
N VAL A 84 23.25 -15.21 -20.43
CA VAL A 84 23.34 -13.89 -21.09
C VAL A 84 21.98 -13.35 -21.53
N VAL A 85 21.10 -14.20 -22.06
CA VAL A 85 19.81 -13.80 -22.64
C VAL A 85 18.67 -14.18 -21.70
N ALA A 86 18.54 -15.47 -21.38
CA ALA A 86 17.42 -15.96 -20.58
C ALA A 86 17.81 -17.11 -19.65
N VAL A 87 17.15 -17.16 -18.50
CA VAL A 87 17.19 -18.29 -17.58
C VAL A 87 15.78 -18.77 -17.24
N SER A 88 15.56 -20.08 -17.27
CA SER A 88 14.33 -20.74 -16.81
C SER A 88 14.68 -21.72 -15.70
N ILE A 89 14.03 -21.58 -14.55
CA ILE A 89 14.30 -22.38 -13.36
C ILE A 89 13.00 -23.04 -12.90
N GLU A 90 13.01 -24.35 -12.80
CA GLU A 90 11.97 -25.15 -12.15
C GLU A 90 12.63 -25.92 -10.99
N ALA A 91 12.20 -25.64 -9.76
CA ALA A 91 12.75 -26.25 -8.56
C ALA A 91 11.64 -26.83 -7.68
N GLU A 92 11.80 -28.10 -7.31
CA GLU A 92 10.85 -28.84 -6.48
C GLU A 92 11.57 -29.50 -5.29
N ASP A 93 10.83 -29.77 -4.20
CA ASP A 93 11.21 -30.67 -3.11
C ASP A 93 12.65 -30.54 -2.58
N GLN A 94 12.87 -29.61 -1.66
CA GLN A 94 14.15 -29.43 -0.94
C GLN A 94 15.36 -29.13 -1.85
N SER A 95 15.11 -28.62 -3.07
CA SER A 95 16.15 -28.21 -4.01
C SER A 95 16.87 -26.92 -3.61
N LEU A 96 18.14 -26.80 -4.03
CA LEU A 96 18.95 -25.59 -3.89
C LEU A 96 19.54 -25.20 -5.24
N ILE A 97 19.27 -23.96 -5.68
CA ILE A 97 19.86 -23.39 -6.89
C ILE A 97 20.57 -22.09 -6.52
N ILE A 98 21.86 -22.02 -6.80
CA ILE A 98 22.69 -20.84 -6.57
C ILE A 98 23.19 -20.31 -7.92
N MET A 99 22.71 -19.12 -8.30
CA MET A 99 23.26 -18.39 -9.42
C MET A 99 24.51 -17.64 -9.01
N ASP A 100 25.44 -17.47 -9.95
CA ASP A 100 26.68 -16.74 -9.68
C ASP A 100 26.39 -15.24 -9.47
N SER A 101 26.59 -14.78 -8.23
CA SER A 101 26.41 -13.37 -7.83
C SER A 101 27.33 -12.37 -8.54
N SER A 102 28.41 -12.84 -9.19
CA SER A 102 29.39 -12.02 -9.92
C SER A 102 29.13 -11.94 -11.43
N SER A 103 28.07 -12.59 -11.90
CA SER A 103 27.87 -12.87 -13.33
C SER A 103 27.03 -11.83 -14.09
N ILE A 104 26.99 -12.01 -15.40
CA ILE A 104 26.12 -11.27 -16.33
C ILE A 104 24.66 -11.56 -15.96
N CYS A 105 23.87 -10.51 -15.71
CA CYS A 105 22.42 -10.69 -15.53
C CYS A 105 21.75 -10.95 -16.88
N PRO A 106 20.99 -12.03 -17.03
CA PRO A 106 20.20 -12.26 -18.23
C PRO A 106 19.22 -11.11 -18.47
N GLN A 107 18.69 -11.04 -19.69
CA GLN A 107 17.59 -10.12 -19.98
C GLN A 107 16.32 -10.60 -19.28
N GLU A 108 16.05 -11.89 -19.34
CA GLU A 108 14.79 -12.49 -18.88
C GLU A 108 15.05 -13.63 -17.87
N ALA A 109 14.24 -13.70 -16.81
CA ALA A 109 14.26 -14.80 -15.86
C ALA A 109 12.85 -15.31 -15.57
N LEU A 110 12.64 -16.61 -15.74
CA LEU A 110 11.44 -17.33 -15.32
C LEU A 110 11.81 -18.26 -14.17
N ILE A 111 11.16 -18.10 -13.02
CA ILE A 111 11.44 -18.88 -11.82
C ILE A 111 10.14 -19.50 -11.33
N ASN A 112 10.11 -20.82 -11.27
CA ASN A 112 9.05 -21.60 -10.64
C ASN A 112 9.65 -22.42 -9.49
N ALA A 113 9.28 -22.07 -8.27
CA ALA A 113 9.74 -22.71 -7.05
C ALA A 113 8.54 -23.32 -6.32
N ALA A 114 8.61 -24.61 -6.01
CA ALA A 114 7.60 -25.33 -5.27
C ALA A 114 8.22 -26.20 -4.17
N GLY A 115 7.53 -26.39 -3.06
CA GLY A 115 8.06 -27.11 -1.91
C GLY A 115 9.21 -26.36 -1.22
N ALA A 116 9.88 -27.01 -0.26
CA ALA A 116 10.88 -26.41 0.61
C ALA A 116 12.20 -26.03 -0.10
N THR A 117 12.15 -25.22 -1.15
CA THR A 117 13.24 -24.92 -2.07
C THR A 117 13.92 -23.59 -1.75
N LYS A 118 15.18 -23.47 -2.18
CA LYS A 118 15.98 -22.24 -2.04
C LYS A 118 16.60 -21.87 -3.38
N ILE A 119 16.30 -20.67 -3.87
CA ILE A 119 16.89 -20.11 -5.07
C ILE A 119 17.57 -18.80 -4.70
N LEU A 120 18.89 -18.71 -4.91
CA LEU A 120 19.70 -17.60 -4.44
C LEU A 120 20.40 -16.86 -5.58
N TYR A 121 20.43 -15.54 -5.46
CA TYR A 121 21.16 -14.58 -6.29
C TYR A 121 20.71 -14.50 -7.75
N VAL A 122 19.41 -14.66 -8.01
CA VAL A 122 18.88 -14.45 -9.38
C VAL A 122 18.87 -12.97 -9.73
N CYS A 123 19.21 -12.61 -10.96
CA CYS A 123 19.03 -11.25 -11.46
C CYS A 123 18.57 -11.28 -12.92
N ALA A 124 17.84 -10.24 -13.35
CA ALA A 124 17.58 -9.99 -14.76
C ALA A 124 17.37 -8.50 -15.03
N THR A 125 17.67 -8.05 -16.25
CA THR A 125 17.67 -6.62 -16.61
C THR A 125 16.39 -6.14 -17.30
N ARG A 126 15.60 -7.04 -17.90
CA ARG A 126 14.37 -6.70 -18.61
C ARG A 126 13.14 -7.21 -17.86
N GLU A 127 13.01 -8.51 -17.67
CA GLU A 127 11.80 -9.12 -17.11
C GLU A 127 12.13 -10.25 -16.14
N VAL A 128 11.42 -10.29 -15.01
CA VAL A 128 11.49 -11.38 -14.03
C VAL A 128 10.07 -11.84 -13.71
N ASN A 129 9.81 -13.12 -13.89
CA ASN A 129 8.55 -13.75 -13.49
C ASN A 129 8.83 -14.83 -12.44
N ILE A 130 8.24 -14.67 -11.26
CA ILE A 130 8.41 -15.57 -10.12
C ILE A 130 7.07 -16.18 -9.77
N THR A 131 7.04 -17.51 -9.73
CA THR A 131 6.00 -18.29 -9.06
C THR A 131 6.64 -19.03 -7.89
N ALA A 132 6.18 -18.79 -6.67
CA ALA A 132 6.74 -19.41 -5.47
C ALA A 132 5.63 -20.02 -4.60
N ASN A 133 5.66 -21.34 -4.44
CA ASN A 133 4.67 -22.10 -3.71
C ASN A 133 5.32 -22.84 -2.53
N GLU A 134 4.56 -23.01 -1.44
CA GLU A 134 4.84 -23.96 -0.35
C GLU A 134 6.28 -23.96 0.21
N GLN A 135 6.63 -23.10 1.18
CA GLN A 135 7.96 -23.12 1.86
C GLN A 135 9.16 -22.73 0.97
N SER A 136 8.93 -21.97 -0.10
CA SER A 136 9.98 -21.50 -1.01
C SER A 136 10.72 -20.26 -0.48
N ILE A 137 12.04 -20.18 -0.70
CA ILE A 137 12.85 -18.99 -0.43
C ILE A 137 13.56 -18.56 -1.72
N ILE A 138 13.30 -17.34 -2.18
CA ILE A 138 13.90 -16.75 -3.36
C ILE A 138 14.62 -15.46 -2.97
N ASN A 139 15.90 -15.36 -3.29
CA ASN A 139 16.68 -14.14 -3.08
C ASN A 139 17.17 -13.60 -4.43
N ILE A 140 16.71 -12.41 -4.77
CA ILE A 140 17.07 -11.71 -6.00
C ILE A 140 18.27 -10.81 -5.69
N ASN A 141 19.33 -10.93 -6.48
CA ASN A 141 20.48 -10.05 -6.36
C ASN A 141 20.19 -8.70 -7.05
N SER A 142 19.73 -7.71 -6.27
CA SER A 142 19.49 -6.35 -6.77
C SER A 142 20.76 -5.53 -6.98
N ALA A 143 21.92 -5.97 -6.44
CA ALA A 143 23.17 -5.21 -6.54
C ALA A 143 23.72 -5.13 -7.97
N SER A 144 23.33 -6.09 -8.82
CA SER A 144 23.71 -6.17 -10.23
C SER A 144 22.74 -5.45 -11.17
N GLY A 145 21.70 -4.79 -10.64
CA GLY A 145 20.70 -4.03 -11.39
C GLY A 145 19.27 -4.47 -11.06
N CYS A 146 18.31 -3.61 -11.41
CA CYS A 146 16.88 -3.88 -11.27
C CYS A 146 16.27 -4.25 -12.62
N SER A 147 15.27 -5.11 -12.63
CA SER A 147 14.55 -5.44 -13.88
C SER A 147 13.69 -4.25 -14.32
N LYS A 148 13.29 -4.19 -15.60
CA LYS A 148 12.28 -3.20 -16.00
C LYS A 148 10.91 -3.58 -15.46
N GLN A 149 10.55 -4.85 -15.63
CA GLN A 149 9.29 -5.41 -15.20
C GLN A 149 9.52 -6.60 -14.26
N MET A 150 8.65 -6.73 -13.27
CA MET A 150 8.65 -7.87 -12.37
C MET A 150 7.23 -8.33 -12.04
N ILE A 151 6.99 -9.63 -12.17
CA ILE A 151 5.73 -10.27 -11.79
C ILE A 151 6.07 -11.30 -10.72
N ILE A 152 5.41 -11.20 -9.56
CA ILE A 152 5.60 -12.12 -8.44
C ILE A 152 4.25 -12.70 -8.06
N THR A 153 4.12 -14.02 -8.19
CA THR A 153 2.96 -14.77 -7.71
C THR A 153 3.44 -15.72 -6.61
N THR A 154 2.85 -15.61 -5.42
CA THR A 154 3.17 -16.50 -4.32
C THR A 154 1.93 -17.14 -3.71
N ALA A 155 2.04 -18.44 -3.43
CA ALA A 155 1.10 -19.22 -2.65
C ALA A 155 1.85 -19.96 -1.53
N GLY A 156 1.16 -20.28 -0.44
CA GLY A 156 1.75 -20.80 0.79
C GLY A 156 2.82 -19.89 1.44
N ILE A 157 3.56 -20.49 2.38
CA ILE A 157 4.61 -19.83 3.15
C ILE A 157 5.83 -19.61 2.24
N SER A 158 5.91 -18.49 1.55
CA SER A 158 7.02 -18.17 0.65
C SER A 158 7.75 -16.91 1.10
N ASN A 159 9.07 -16.87 0.94
CA ASN A 159 9.89 -15.68 1.22
C ASN A 159 10.61 -15.23 -0.06
N VAL A 160 10.24 -14.08 -0.60
CA VAL A 160 10.96 -13.46 -1.73
C VAL A 160 11.60 -12.17 -1.26
N SER A 161 12.90 -12.03 -1.48
CA SER A 161 13.71 -10.89 -1.03
C SER A 161 14.58 -10.32 -2.14
N GLY A 162 15.01 -9.07 -1.97
CA GLY A 162 15.87 -8.39 -2.96
C GLY A 162 15.12 -7.88 -4.19
N ILE A 163 13.80 -7.74 -4.07
CA ILE A 163 12.91 -7.34 -5.16
C ILE A 163 13.21 -5.90 -5.60
N CYS A 164 13.43 -5.68 -6.90
CA CYS A 164 13.62 -4.35 -7.48
C CYS A 164 13.19 -4.29 -8.96
N ALA A 165 12.41 -3.27 -9.33
CA ALA A 165 12.05 -2.98 -10.73
C ALA A 165 12.09 -1.47 -11.03
N THR A 166 12.25 -1.08 -12.31
CA THR A 166 12.31 0.34 -12.72
C THR A 166 11.02 0.88 -13.32
N ASP A 167 10.24 0.05 -14.01
CA ASP A 167 9.05 0.47 -14.75
C ASP A 167 7.78 -0.05 -14.07
N GLU A 168 7.61 -1.37 -14.00
CA GLU A 168 6.36 -1.98 -13.53
C GLU A 168 6.59 -3.17 -12.61
N MET A 169 5.68 -3.34 -11.67
CA MET A 169 5.71 -4.42 -10.69
C MET A 169 4.28 -4.88 -10.37
N ASP A 170 4.02 -6.17 -10.54
CA ASP A 170 2.76 -6.82 -10.18
C ASP A 170 3.03 -7.93 -9.16
N ILE A 171 2.34 -7.87 -8.02
CA ILE A 171 2.51 -8.77 -6.90
C ILE A 171 1.16 -9.37 -6.54
N ASN A 172 1.07 -10.69 -6.61
CA ASN A 172 -0.08 -11.47 -6.15
C ASN A 172 0.40 -12.43 -5.05
N ALA A 173 0.15 -12.06 -3.80
CA ALA A 173 0.62 -12.79 -2.63
C ALA A 173 -0.54 -13.40 -1.84
N SER A 174 -0.43 -14.68 -1.50
CA SER A 174 -1.44 -15.39 -0.73
C SER A 174 -0.84 -16.33 0.32
N GLU A 175 -1.67 -16.74 1.28
CA GLU A 175 -1.41 -17.84 2.22
C GLU A 175 -0.12 -17.70 3.05
N SER A 176 0.03 -16.59 3.77
CA SER A 176 1.18 -16.30 4.66
C SER A 176 2.51 -16.08 3.93
N SER A 177 2.45 -15.59 2.70
CA SER A 177 3.61 -15.13 1.95
C SER A 177 4.28 -13.93 2.61
N VAL A 178 5.62 -13.87 2.56
CA VAL A 178 6.42 -12.75 3.04
C VAL A 178 7.28 -12.22 1.88
N LEU A 179 7.09 -10.95 1.55
CA LEU A 179 7.80 -10.28 0.45
C LEU A 179 8.57 -9.08 0.99
N TYR A 180 9.87 -9.06 0.72
CA TYR A 180 10.79 -8.01 1.17
C TYR A 180 11.43 -7.29 -0.02
N PHE A 181 11.17 -5.99 -0.12
CA PHE A 181 11.63 -5.15 -1.20
C PHE A 181 12.96 -4.52 -0.83
N ASN A 182 13.86 -4.44 -1.81
CA ASN A 182 15.09 -3.67 -1.64
C ASN A 182 14.97 -2.34 -2.40
N SER A 183 14.19 -1.42 -1.81
CA SER A 183 13.91 -0.09 -2.39
C SER A 183 15.14 0.82 -2.48
N SER A 184 16.29 0.43 -1.92
CA SER A 184 17.51 1.25 -1.91
C SER A 184 18.11 1.49 -3.30
N PHE A 185 17.67 0.75 -4.33
CA PHE A 185 18.22 0.81 -5.69
C PHE A 185 17.33 1.55 -6.70
N ALA A 186 16.02 1.26 -6.75
CA ALA A 186 15.08 1.93 -7.65
C ALA A 186 13.63 1.69 -7.22
N CYS A 187 12.78 2.70 -7.48
CA CYS A 187 11.34 2.57 -7.33
C CYS A 187 10.67 2.52 -8.70
N PRO A 188 9.81 1.51 -8.97
CA PRO A 188 9.11 1.39 -10.24
C PRO A 188 8.16 2.56 -10.49
N GLN A 189 7.77 2.77 -11.75
CA GLN A 189 6.75 3.77 -12.10
C GLN A 189 5.37 3.35 -11.59
N LEU A 190 5.04 2.07 -11.76
CA LEU A 190 3.78 1.45 -11.37
C LEU A 190 4.03 0.26 -10.44
N VAL A 191 3.30 0.22 -9.32
CA VAL A 191 3.21 -0.95 -8.44
C VAL A 191 1.76 -1.35 -8.28
N VAL A 192 1.47 -2.63 -8.51
CA VAL A 192 0.19 -3.26 -8.23
C VAL A 192 0.41 -4.39 -7.24
N ILE A 193 -0.36 -4.41 -6.15
CA ILE A 193 -0.25 -5.39 -5.07
C ILE A 193 -1.62 -5.93 -4.73
N ASN A 194 -1.76 -7.24 -4.80
CA ASN A 194 -2.91 -7.98 -4.31
C ASN A 194 -2.42 -8.95 -3.24
N THR A 195 -2.90 -8.78 -2.01
CA THR A 195 -2.52 -9.61 -0.86
C THR A 195 -3.75 -10.21 -0.20
N LEU A 196 -3.66 -11.50 0.10
CA LEU A 196 -4.69 -12.31 0.75
C LEU A 196 -4.07 -13.18 1.85
N ASN A 197 -4.89 -13.64 2.79
CA ASN A 197 -4.58 -14.64 3.80
C ASN A 197 -3.23 -14.42 4.53
N ASN A 198 -3.15 -13.44 5.43
CA ASN A 198 -2.00 -13.21 6.31
C ASN A 198 -0.67 -12.91 5.58
N SER A 199 -0.73 -12.39 4.35
CA SER A 199 0.46 -12.03 3.59
C SER A 199 1.11 -10.75 4.11
N LYS A 200 2.44 -10.69 4.03
CA LYS A 200 3.24 -9.55 4.48
C LYS A 200 4.09 -9.00 3.35
N VAL A 201 3.97 -7.70 3.11
CA VAL A 201 4.73 -6.99 2.08
C VAL A 201 5.39 -5.78 2.70
N SER A 202 6.70 -5.65 2.58
CA SER A 202 7.45 -4.61 3.31
C SER A 202 8.48 -3.91 2.44
N ASP A 203 8.74 -2.65 2.74
CA ASP A 203 9.74 -1.80 2.07
C ASP A 203 9.39 -1.43 0.62
N LEU A 204 8.09 -1.32 0.33
CA LEU A 204 7.57 -0.95 -0.99
C LEU A 204 7.80 0.51 -1.36
N CYS A 205 7.98 0.80 -2.64
CA CYS A 205 7.97 2.18 -3.13
C CYS A 205 7.49 2.25 -4.59
N ALA A 206 6.96 3.42 -4.99
CA ALA A 206 6.55 3.70 -6.37
C ALA A 206 6.80 5.17 -6.70
N ARG A 207 7.12 5.48 -7.97
CA ARG A 207 7.36 6.86 -8.44
C ARG A 207 6.08 7.56 -8.90
N ASN A 208 5.20 6.86 -9.62
CA ASN A 208 4.02 7.48 -10.21
C ASN A 208 2.72 6.95 -9.59
N THR A 209 2.51 5.64 -9.64
CA THR A 209 1.23 5.04 -9.24
C THR A 209 1.44 3.81 -8.38
N MET A 210 0.66 3.71 -7.30
CA MET A 210 0.61 2.55 -6.41
C MET A 210 -0.83 2.11 -6.21
N ASN A 211 -1.13 0.86 -6.55
CA ASN A 211 -2.45 0.26 -6.36
C ASN A 211 -2.32 -0.92 -5.40
N ILE A 212 -3.03 -0.87 -4.28
CA ILE A 212 -2.96 -1.90 -3.23
C ILE A 212 -4.35 -2.44 -2.94
N ILE A 213 -4.48 -3.76 -2.95
CA ILE A 213 -5.61 -4.52 -2.43
C ILE A 213 -5.06 -5.44 -1.32
N ALA A 214 -5.50 -5.18 -0.09
CA ALA A 214 -5.14 -5.96 1.08
C ALA A 214 -6.38 -6.58 1.73
N GLU A 215 -6.40 -7.90 1.79
CA GLU A 215 -7.51 -8.66 2.35
C GLU A 215 -6.99 -9.68 3.38
N GLN A 216 -7.86 -10.08 4.31
CA GLN A 216 -7.64 -11.19 5.25
C GLN A 216 -6.33 -11.07 6.05
N GLU A 217 -6.28 -10.11 6.98
CA GLU A 217 -5.17 -9.96 7.94
C GLU A 217 -3.81 -9.68 7.26
N SER A 218 -3.82 -9.14 6.04
CA SER A 218 -2.59 -8.78 5.32
C SER A 218 -1.91 -7.57 5.94
N ILE A 219 -0.57 -7.55 5.96
CA ILE A 219 0.23 -6.45 6.51
C ILE A 219 1.10 -5.87 5.41
N ILE A 220 0.94 -4.58 5.14
CA ILE A 220 1.71 -3.87 4.12
C ILE A 220 2.41 -2.66 4.75
N THR A 221 3.71 -2.56 4.52
CA THR A 221 4.52 -1.40 4.93
C THR A 221 5.15 -0.76 3.71
N ILE A 222 4.84 0.52 3.51
CA ILE A 222 5.41 1.33 2.42
C ILE A 222 6.67 2.02 2.95
N GLN A 223 7.73 2.03 2.15
CA GLN A 223 8.96 2.76 2.42
C GLN A 223 9.00 4.08 1.63
N LEU A 224 9.50 5.11 2.31
CA LEU A 224 9.38 6.50 1.86
C LEU A 224 10.72 7.14 1.51
N SER A 225 11.81 6.39 1.58
CA SER A 225 13.16 6.91 1.31
C SER A 225 13.33 7.48 -0.11
N SER A 226 12.43 7.15 -1.03
CA SER A 226 12.40 7.61 -2.42
C SER A 226 11.36 8.70 -2.72
N GLY A 227 10.63 9.18 -1.71
CA GLY A 227 9.45 10.04 -1.89
C GLY A 227 8.16 9.27 -2.16
N CYS A 228 7.06 10.02 -2.22
CA CYS A 228 5.71 9.47 -2.43
C CYS A 228 5.36 9.33 -3.91
N PRO A 229 4.53 8.34 -4.29
CA PRO A 229 3.96 8.29 -5.63
C PRO A 229 3.04 9.49 -5.89
N ASN A 230 2.78 9.81 -7.16
CA ASN A 230 1.80 10.84 -7.50
C ASN A 230 0.38 10.41 -7.14
N VAL A 231 0.04 9.15 -7.41
CA VAL A 231 -1.28 8.57 -7.16
C VAL A 231 -1.15 7.31 -6.30
N SER A 232 -1.99 7.17 -5.29
CA SER A 232 -2.15 5.92 -4.54
C SER A 232 -3.62 5.57 -4.38
N ASP A 233 -3.97 4.35 -4.77
CA ASP A 233 -5.31 3.81 -4.64
C ASP A 233 -5.23 2.55 -3.77
N ILE A 234 -5.88 2.58 -2.61
CA ILE A 234 -5.71 1.56 -1.57
C ILE A 234 -7.06 1.02 -1.14
N LYS A 235 -7.18 -0.30 -1.14
CA LYS A 235 -8.32 -1.03 -0.57
C LYS A 235 -7.82 -1.97 0.51
N ALA A 236 -8.38 -1.86 1.71
CA ALA A 236 -8.03 -2.71 2.84
C ALA A 236 -9.30 -3.29 3.46
N SER A 237 -9.30 -4.60 3.75
CA SER A 237 -10.43 -5.29 4.37
C SER A 237 -9.97 -6.36 5.36
N GLN A 238 -10.89 -6.82 6.20
CA GLN A 238 -10.74 -7.98 7.09
C GLN A 238 -9.48 -7.91 7.95
N ASN A 239 -9.41 -6.93 8.85
CA ASN A 239 -8.28 -6.73 9.77
C ASN A 239 -6.91 -6.45 9.11
N SER A 240 -6.87 -6.13 7.82
CA SER A 240 -5.62 -5.78 7.14
C SER A 240 -5.03 -4.48 7.68
N GLN A 241 -3.70 -4.41 7.70
CA GLN A 241 -2.94 -3.26 8.22
C GLN A 241 -2.04 -2.70 7.11
N ILE A 242 -2.18 -1.40 6.83
CA ILE A 242 -1.32 -0.70 5.86
C ILE A 242 -0.73 0.52 6.53
N SER A 243 0.60 0.62 6.53
CA SER A 243 1.33 1.71 7.19
C SER A 243 2.19 2.50 6.21
N ASN A 244 2.51 3.74 6.60
CA ASN A 244 3.29 4.70 5.83
C ASN A 244 2.68 5.09 4.49
N ILE A 245 1.35 5.15 4.43
CA ILE A 245 0.62 5.56 3.22
C ILE A 245 0.96 7.01 2.88
N CYS A 246 1.20 7.30 1.59
CA CYS A 246 1.33 8.66 1.10
C CYS A 246 1.12 8.78 -0.43
N ALA A 247 0.82 9.99 -0.90
CA ALA A 247 0.80 10.37 -2.30
C ALA A 247 1.03 11.89 -2.47
N ASN A 248 1.51 12.35 -3.62
CA ASN A 248 1.69 13.79 -3.89
C ASN A 248 0.43 14.46 -4.43
N GLU A 249 -0.22 13.87 -5.43
CA GLU A 249 -1.34 14.48 -6.16
C GLU A 249 -2.68 13.97 -5.64
N ARG A 250 -2.90 12.65 -5.70
CA ARG A 250 -4.19 12.04 -5.35
C ARG A 250 -4.00 10.79 -4.49
N LEU A 251 -4.77 10.71 -3.43
CA LEU A 251 -4.87 9.53 -2.59
C LEU A 251 -6.33 9.12 -2.46
N GLU A 252 -6.63 7.86 -2.78
CA GLU A 252 -7.95 7.26 -2.57
C GLU A 252 -7.82 6.04 -1.68
N ILE A 253 -8.63 5.98 -0.62
CA ILE A 253 -8.64 4.89 0.34
C ILE A 253 -10.04 4.35 0.54
N GLN A 254 -10.16 3.03 0.50
CA GLN A 254 -11.36 2.29 0.86
C GLN A 254 -11.00 1.27 1.94
N GLY A 255 -11.36 1.57 3.19
CA GLY A 255 -11.16 0.68 4.33
C GLY A 255 -12.47 0.03 4.76
N GLN A 256 -12.45 -1.27 5.00
CA GLN A 256 -13.59 -2.05 5.46
C GLN A 256 -13.18 -3.03 6.58
N GLN A 257 -14.18 -3.52 7.32
CA GLN A 257 -14.08 -4.69 8.20
C GLN A 257 -12.85 -4.67 9.11
N SER A 258 -12.80 -3.67 9.99
CA SER A 258 -11.77 -3.51 11.03
C SER A 258 -10.34 -3.35 10.50
N SER A 259 -10.18 -2.93 9.23
CA SER A 259 -8.87 -2.58 8.68
C SER A 259 -8.25 -1.37 9.38
N ILE A 260 -6.93 -1.31 9.41
CA ILE A 260 -6.14 -0.24 10.02
C ILE A 260 -5.25 0.38 8.95
N LEU A 261 -5.39 1.68 8.72
CA LEU A 261 -4.60 2.43 7.75
C LEU A 261 -3.92 3.61 8.44
N GLU A 262 -2.59 3.64 8.37
CA GLU A 262 -1.77 4.70 8.96
C GLU A 262 -0.99 5.44 7.88
N PHE A 263 -1.20 6.74 7.84
CA PHE A 263 -0.50 7.64 6.95
C PHE A 263 0.83 8.03 7.55
N ASN A 264 1.79 8.29 6.67
CA ASN A 264 3.07 8.78 7.14
C ASN A 264 2.99 10.26 7.55
N SER A 265 3.34 10.54 8.80
CA SER A 265 3.33 11.89 9.39
C SER A 265 4.51 12.79 8.96
N GLN A 266 5.51 12.25 8.26
CA GLN A 266 6.69 12.97 7.75
C GLN A 266 6.58 13.34 6.27
N CYS A 267 5.57 12.86 5.54
CA CYS A 267 5.36 13.18 4.14
C CYS A 267 4.63 14.51 3.93
N LEU A 268 4.86 15.13 2.75
CA LEU A 268 4.01 16.22 2.27
C LEU A 268 2.58 15.68 2.06
N CYS A 269 1.59 16.46 2.48
CA CYS A 269 0.19 16.10 2.30
C CYS A 269 -0.17 16.02 0.81
N SER A 270 -1.02 15.05 0.45
CA SER A 270 -1.52 14.94 -0.93
C SER A 270 -2.36 16.17 -1.28
N LYS A 271 -2.42 16.58 -2.56
CA LYS A 271 -3.34 17.66 -2.95
C LYS A 271 -4.79 17.28 -2.69
N THR A 272 -5.19 16.09 -3.15
CA THR A 272 -6.54 15.56 -2.96
C THR A 272 -6.50 14.24 -2.20
N VAL A 273 -7.35 14.13 -1.18
CA VAL A 273 -7.55 12.92 -0.39
C VAL A 273 -9.02 12.54 -0.38
N ILE A 274 -9.33 11.31 -0.77
CA ILE A 274 -10.67 10.74 -0.74
C ILE A 274 -10.64 9.47 0.10
N ILE A 275 -11.50 9.40 1.11
CA ILE A 275 -11.52 8.29 2.06
C ILE A 275 -12.93 7.78 2.22
N ILE A 276 -13.10 6.46 2.11
CA ILE A 276 -14.31 5.74 2.44
C ILE A 276 -13.94 4.70 3.50
N GLY A 277 -14.49 4.83 4.71
CA GLY A 277 -14.26 3.87 5.80
C GLY A 277 -15.57 3.27 6.30
N GLN A 278 -15.60 1.95 6.44
CA GLN A 278 -16.79 1.21 6.86
C GLN A 278 -16.44 0.11 7.87
N ASN A 279 -17.43 -0.31 8.68
CA ASN A 279 -17.34 -1.46 9.59
C ASN A 279 -16.09 -1.42 10.49
N GLN A 280 -16.03 -0.47 11.42
CA GLN A 280 -14.95 -0.34 12.42
C GLN A 280 -13.56 -0.12 11.82
N THR A 281 -13.47 0.43 10.62
CA THR A 281 -12.18 0.79 10.02
C THR A 281 -11.54 1.93 10.81
N HIS A 282 -10.22 1.84 11.01
CA HIS A 282 -9.42 2.88 11.66
C HIS A 282 -8.44 3.51 10.66
N ILE A 283 -8.56 4.82 10.44
CA ILE A 283 -7.68 5.57 9.54
C ILE A 283 -7.07 6.74 10.28
N SER A 284 -5.75 6.88 10.25
CA SER A 284 -5.03 7.87 11.08
C SER A 284 -3.96 8.63 10.31
N ASN A 285 -3.62 9.81 10.85
CA ASN A 285 -2.63 10.75 10.33
C ASN A 285 -2.94 11.30 8.92
N ILE A 286 -4.23 11.35 8.56
CA ILE A 286 -4.68 11.83 7.26
C ILE A 286 -4.29 13.29 7.06
N CYS A 287 -3.81 13.70 5.87
CA CYS A 287 -3.65 15.11 5.58
C CYS A 287 -3.77 15.44 4.08
N ALA A 288 -4.27 16.64 3.76
CA ALA A 288 -4.49 17.11 2.39
C ALA A 288 -4.16 18.61 2.25
N GLN A 289 -3.84 19.07 1.02
CA GLN A 289 -3.55 20.49 0.73
C GLN A 289 -4.72 21.24 0.12
N ASP A 290 -5.41 20.64 -0.85
CA ASP A 290 -6.50 21.28 -1.58
C ASP A 290 -7.84 20.73 -1.09
N ASP A 291 -8.11 19.44 -1.33
CA ASP A 291 -9.42 18.85 -1.10
C ASP A 291 -9.33 17.60 -0.24
N MET A 292 -10.20 17.53 0.78
CA MET A 292 -10.37 16.36 1.63
C MET A 292 -11.83 15.92 1.63
N GLN A 293 -12.09 14.66 1.27
CA GLN A 293 -13.39 14.02 1.39
C GLN A 293 -13.29 12.79 2.29
N ILE A 294 -14.17 12.72 3.30
CA ILE A 294 -14.26 11.58 4.22
C ILE A 294 -15.70 11.12 4.28
N ASP A 295 -15.94 9.89 3.85
CA ASP A 295 -17.21 9.19 3.96
C ASP A 295 -17.06 8.03 4.95
N GLY A 296 -17.56 8.24 6.17
CA GLY A 296 -17.51 7.28 7.27
C GLY A 296 -18.86 6.61 7.51
N TYR A 297 -18.81 5.29 7.72
CA TYR A 297 -19.96 4.46 8.06
C TYR A 297 -19.62 3.48 9.18
N GLN A 298 -20.63 3.04 9.93
CA GLN A 298 -20.59 1.84 10.78
C GLN A 298 -19.39 1.79 11.72
N GLN A 299 -19.36 2.67 12.72
CA GLN A 299 -18.36 2.72 13.80
C GLN A 299 -16.91 2.97 13.34
N SER A 300 -16.70 3.45 12.11
CA SER A 300 -15.35 3.78 11.64
C SER A 300 -14.77 5.00 12.38
N VAL A 301 -13.45 5.02 12.52
CA VAL A 301 -12.71 6.05 13.24
C VAL A 301 -11.66 6.69 12.33
N PHE A 302 -11.65 8.01 12.29
CA PHE A 302 -10.75 8.80 11.46
C PHE A 302 -10.02 9.84 12.32
N ASP A 303 -8.70 9.87 12.23
CA ASP A 303 -7.86 10.89 12.86
C ASP A 303 -7.02 11.62 11.81
N ILE A 304 -7.19 12.93 11.74
CA ILE A 304 -6.54 13.79 10.76
C ILE A 304 -5.30 14.42 11.41
N ASN A 305 -4.16 14.36 10.72
CA ASN A 305 -2.95 15.03 11.17
C ASN A 305 -3.14 16.55 11.07
N SER A 306 -3.38 17.20 12.20
CA SER A 306 -3.66 18.64 12.28
C SER A 306 -2.43 19.54 12.30
N LEU A 307 -1.21 18.99 12.15
CA LEU A 307 -0.01 19.71 12.57
C LEU A 307 0.45 20.86 11.66
N CYS A 308 -0.03 21.08 10.43
CA CYS A 308 0.37 22.28 9.66
C CYS A 308 -0.47 22.68 8.43
N VAL A 309 -1.19 21.77 7.77
CA VAL A 309 -1.85 22.08 6.49
C VAL A 309 -3.36 22.00 6.64
N CYS A 310 -4.03 23.10 6.33
CA CYS A 310 -5.47 23.17 6.30
C CYS A 310 -5.91 23.08 4.85
N PRO A 311 -6.63 22.01 4.47
CA PRO A 311 -7.11 21.88 3.10
C PRO A 311 -8.02 23.06 2.75
N LYS A 312 -8.05 23.46 1.49
CA LYS A 312 -8.99 24.50 1.03
C LYS A 312 -10.43 24.06 1.29
N THR A 313 -10.74 22.82 0.94
CA THR A 313 -12.06 22.23 1.14
C THR A 313 -12.01 20.98 2.00
N THR A 314 -12.99 20.83 2.87
CA THR A 314 -13.22 19.56 3.57
C THR A 314 -14.70 19.22 3.57
N THR A 315 -15.00 18.03 3.06
CA THR A 315 -16.35 17.47 3.02
C THR A 315 -16.39 16.19 3.83
N ILE A 316 -17.35 16.11 4.73
CA ILE A 316 -17.53 14.97 5.63
C ILE A 316 -18.95 14.46 5.52
N TYR A 317 -19.07 13.16 5.32
CA TYR A 317 -20.28 12.39 5.56
C TYR A 317 -19.99 11.35 6.65
N ALA A 318 -20.72 11.38 7.76
CA ALA A 318 -20.54 10.46 8.88
C ALA A 318 -21.89 9.91 9.33
N THR A 319 -22.04 8.58 9.30
CA THR A 319 -23.26 7.91 9.76
C THR A 319 -22.95 6.65 10.56
N ASP A 320 -23.86 6.28 11.46
CA ASP A 320 -23.82 5.08 12.29
C ASP A 320 -22.58 5.02 13.20
N GLN A 321 -22.55 5.90 14.21
CA GLN A 321 -21.56 5.94 15.29
C GLN A 321 -20.10 6.18 14.85
N VAL A 322 -19.90 6.84 13.72
CA VAL A 322 -18.57 7.21 13.21
C VAL A 322 -17.92 8.26 14.09
N GLN A 323 -16.60 8.18 14.27
CA GLN A 323 -15.82 9.21 14.97
C GLN A 323 -14.78 9.84 14.04
N ILE A 324 -14.81 11.16 13.89
CA ILE A 324 -13.82 11.91 13.09
C ILE A 324 -13.22 13.01 13.96
N ARG A 325 -11.89 13.12 13.98
CA ARG A 325 -11.16 14.07 14.83
C ARG A 325 -10.20 14.94 14.03
N ASN A 326 -9.88 16.10 14.60
CA ASN A 326 -8.83 17.01 14.14
C ASN A 326 -9.05 17.61 12.74
N ILE A 327 -10.32 17.81 12.38
CA ILE A 327 -10.72 18.36 11.08
C ILE A 327 -10.36 19.84 10.98
N SER A 328 -9.97 20.29 9.79
CA SER A 328 -9.74 21.70 9.48
C SER A 328 -10.04 22.00 8.01
N ALA A 329 -10.35 23.26 7.69
CA ALA A 329 -10.41 23.75 6.31
C ALA A 329 -10.14 25.26 6.29
N SER A 330 -9.59 25.79 5.20
CA SER A 330 -9.30 27.22 5.06
C SER A 330 -10.39 27.99 4.30
N GLN A 331 -11.10 27.37 3.36
CA GLN A 331 -12.16 28.03 2.57
C GLN A 331 -13.54 27.46 2.88
N ILE A 332 -13.76 26.16 2.63
CA ILE A 332 -15.08 25.55 2.74
C ILE A 332 -15.04 24.30 3.60
N MET A 333 -15.91 24.26 4.60
CA MET A 333 -16.16 23.06 5.40
C MET A 333 -17.63 22.65 5.27
N THR A 334 -17.88 21.41 4.88
CA THR A 334 -19.23 20.83 4.83
C THR A 334 -19.26 19.55 5.65
N ILE A 335 -20.16 19.46 6.62
CA ILE A 335 -20.31 18.29 7.49
C ILE A 335 -21.76 17.83 7.42
N THR A 336 -21.95 16.56 7.06
CA THR A 336 -23.22 15.86 7.18
C THR A 336 -23.03 14.73 8.18
N GLY A 337 -23.69 14.81 9.33
CA GLY A 337 -23.61 13.82 10.40
C GLY A 337 -24.97 13.22 10.73
N GLN A 338 -25.04 11.91 10.87
CA GLN A 338 -26.26 11.17 11.13
C GLN A 338 -26.00 10.04 12.14
N GLN A 339 -27.08 9.53 12.75
CA GLN A 339 -27.11 8.29 13.51
C GLN A 339 -25.97 8.18 14.56
N SER A 340 -25.95 9.12 15.50
CA SER A 340 -25.03 9.15 16.65
C SER A 340 -23.55 9.28 16.29
N SER A 341 -23.23 9.85 15.12
CA SER A 341 -21.85 10.15 14.72
C SER A 341 -21.26 11.31 15.54
N GLN A 342 -19.94 11.32 15.68
CA GLN A 342 -19.18 12.30 16.45
C GLN A 342 -18.08 12.92 15.59
N VAL A 343 -18.07 14.25 15.52
CA VAL A 343 -17.17 15.02 14.67
C VAL A 343 -16.50 16.12 15.50
N PHE A 344 -15.17 16.08 15.61
CA PHE A 344 -14.37 17.02 16.39
C PHE A 344 -13.45 17.83 15.47
N ILE A 345 -13.66 19.14 15.43
CA ILE A 345 -12.93 20.07 14.58
C ILE A 345 -11.80 20.73 15.39
N ASN A 346 -10.59 20.78 14.82
CA ASN A 346 -9.47 21.49 15.44
C ASN A 346 -9.47 22.96 14.98
N SER A 347 -10.35 23.74 15.61
CA SER A 347 -10.57 25.16 15.30
C SER A 347 -9.53 26.13 15.87
N LEU A 348 -8.50 25.63 16.56
CA LEU A 348 -7.41 26.47 17.04
C LEU A 348 -6.39 26.79 15.94
N ILE A 349 -6.35 25.99 14.88
CA ILE A 349 -5.34 26.08 13.82
C ILE A 349 -5.93 26.76 12.59
N CYS A 350 -7.14 26.36 12.18
CA CYS A 350 -7.80 26.91 10.99
C CYS A 350 -9.31 26.99 11.12
N CYS A 351 -9.85 28.08 10.60
CA CYS A 351 -11.28 28.30 10.44
C CYS A 351 -11.60 28.60 9.00
N SER A 352 -12.58 27.89 8.45
CA SER A 352 -13.02 28.07 7.08
C SER A 352 -13.69 29.43 6.88
N GLU A 353 -13.64 29.97 5.66
CA GLU A 353 -14.48 31.11 5.29
C GLU A 353 -15.97 30.77 5.42
N LYS A 354 -16.36 29.58 4.93
CA LYS A 354 -17.72 29.09 4.96
C LYS A 354 -17.82 27.72 5.62
N THR A 355 -18.74 27.58 6.56
CA THR A 355 -19.07 26.28 7.18
C THR A 355 -20.54 25.96 7.01
N THR A 356 -20.84 24.76 6.52
CA THR A 356 -22.19 24.21 6.44
C THR A 356 -22.27 22.93 7.25
N ILE A 357 -23.25 22.84 8.14
CA ILE A 357 -23.48 21.66 8.97
C ILE A 357 -24.92 21.20 8.80
N ASN A 358 -25.09 19.91 8.50
CA ASN A 358 -26.35 19.20 8.54
C ASN A 358 -26.21 18.02 9.50
N ALA A 359 -26.93 18.03 10.60
CA ALA A 359 -26.82 17.00 11.62
C ALA A 359 -28.18 16.52 12.12
N SER A 360 -28.32 15.20 12.27
CA SER A 360 -29.54 14.55 12.76
C SER A 360 -29.24 13.35 13.65
N ASP A 361 -30.28 12.77 14.27
CA ASP A 361 -30.25 11.52 15.04
C ASP A 361 -29.11 11.44 16.08
N SER A 362 -29.10 12.35 17.05
CA SER A 362 -28.13 12.37 18.17
C SER A 362 -26.67 12.55 17.76
N THR A 363 -26.41 13.16 16.60
CA THR A 363 -25.06 13.50 16.15
C THR A 363 -24.43 14.58 17.03
N GLN A 364 -23.12 14.48 17.27
CA GLN A 364 -22.34 15.47 18.01
C GLN A 364 -21.27 16.12 17.12
N ILE A 365 -21.25 17.45 17.05
CA ILE A 365 -20.23 18.22 16.29
C ILE A 365 -19.66 19.32 17.18
N VAL A 366 -18.35 19.28 17.47
CA VAL A 366 -17.71 20.18 18.43
C VAL A 366 -16.53 20.92 17.81
N GLY A 367 -16.35 22.18 18.23
CA GLY A 367 -15.23 23.02 17.83
C GLY A 367 -15.45 23.69 16.48
N VAL A 368 -16.70 23.90 16.08
CA VAL A 368 -17.04 24.53 14.79
C VAL A 368 -16.54 25.98 14.76
N CYS A 369 -16.00 26.43 13.63
CA CYS A 369 -15.70 27.85 13.41
C CYS A 369 -15.81 28.25 11.93
N ALA A 370 -16.12 29.52 11.69
CA ALA A 370 -16.13 30.14 10.36
C ALA A 370 -15.76 31.62 10.47
N THR A 371 -15.17 32.21 9.43
CA THR A 371 -14.81 33.64 9.40
C THR A 371 -15.81 34.50 8.64
N ASN A 372 -16.57 33.95 7.70
CA ASN A 372 -17.55 34.71 6.90
C ASN A 372 -18.98 34.20 7.07
N GLU A 373 -19.26 32.93 6.76
CA GLU A 373 -20.63 32.39 6.74
C GLU A 373 -20.70 31.06 7.49
N MET A 374 -21.69 30.93 8.38
CA MET A 374 -22.01 29.68 9.04
C MET A 374 -23.49 29.33 8.87
N ASN A 375 -23.75 28.13 8.36
CA ASN A 375 -25.10 27.57 8.23
C ASN A 375 -25.19 26.26 9.01
N ILE A 376 -26.15 26.18 9.93
CA ILE A 376 -26.37 25.01 10.77
C ILE A 376 -27.82 24.55 10.61
N THR A 377 -28.00 23.31 10.22
CA THR A 377 -29.27 22.57 10.32
C THR A 377 -29.08 21.42 11.28
N ALA A 378 -29.82 21.42 12.40
CA ALA A 378 -29.69 20.42 13.45
C ALA A 378 -31.07 19.89 13.84
N GLN A 379 -31.19 18.56 13.94
CA GLN A 379 -32.46 17.89 14.23
C GLN A 379 -32.26 16.73 15.21
N GLN A 380 -33.34 16.28 15.87
CA GLN A 380 -33.42 15.00 16.58
C GLN A 380 -32.28 14.79 17.60
N SER A 381 -32.27 15.57 18.68
CA SER A 381 -31.30 15.46 19.79
C SER A 381 -29.83 15.67 19.40
N THR A 382 -29.58 16.31 18.26
CA THR A 382 -28.23 16.70 17.83
C THR A 382 -27.59 17.71 18.78
N VAL A 383 -26.27 17.62 18.99
CA VAL A 383 -25.49 18.57 19.79
C VAL A 383 -24.41 19.23 18.92
N ILE A 384 -24.44 20.55 18.82
CA ILE A 384 -23.43 21.33 18.09
C ILE A 384 -22.82 22.39 19.02
N ALA A 385 -21.50 22.45 19.07
CA ALA A 385 -20.79 23.47 19.84
C ALA A 385 -19.76 24.19 18.97
N MET A 386 -19.89 25.51 18.87
CA MET A 386 -18.87 26.35 18.27
C MET A 386 -17.66 26.47 19.19
N ASN A 387 -16.50 26.77 18.60
CA ASN A 387 -15.31 27.09 19.36
C ASN A 387 -15.50 28.39 20.16
N SER A 388 -15.14 28.37 21.43
CA SER A 388 -15.23 29.52 22.34
C SER A 388 -14.10 30.54 22.14
N THR A 389 -13.14 30.29 21.25
CA THR A 389 -11.92 31.12 21.08
C THR A 389 -12.10 32.42 20.29
N GLY A 390 -13.33 32.90 20.10
CA GLY A 390 -13.60 34.29 19.73
C GLY A 390 -13.57 34.64 18.24
N ILE A 391 -13.59 33.66 17.33
CA ILE A 391 -13.82 33.92 15.90
C ILE A 391 -15.32 33.80 15.63
N CYS A 392 -15.94 34.93 15.30
CA CYS A 392 -17.34 35.00 14.90
C CYS A 392 -17.44 35.26 13.39
N PRO A 393 -18.24 34.47 12.65
CA PRO A 393 -18.49 34.74 11.23
C PRO A 393 -19.28 36.05 11.05
N ASN A 394 -19.23 36.62 9.86
CA ASN A 394 -20.08 37.77 9.50
C ASN A 394 -21.56 37.41 9.60
N THR A 395 -21.95 36.24 9.09
CA THR A 395 -23.33 35.76 9.09
C THR A 395 -23.44 34.36 9.68
N THR A 396 -24.40 34.17 10.58
CA THR A 396 -24.75 32.85 11.12
C THR A 396 -26.24 32.59 10.95
N ILE A 397 -26.56 31.45 10.35
CA ILE A 397 -27.93 30.96 10.17
C ILE A 397 -28.05 29.62 10.89
N VAL A 398 -29.02 29.51 11.78
CA VAL A 398 -29.30 28.31 12.58
C VAL A 398 -30.74 27.88 12.36
N ASN A 399 -30.93 26.62 12.02
CA ASN A 399 -32.22 25.94 12.03
C ASN A 399 -32.13 24.70 12.93
N ALA A 400 -32.78 24.77 14.09
CA ALA A 400 -32.74 23.75 15.12
C ALA A 400 -34.16 23.20 15.36
N THR A 401 -34.35 21.88 15.24
CA THR A 401 -35.64 21.23 15.50
C THR A 401 -35.46 19.98 16.37
N ASP A 402 -36.55 19.52 16.99
CA ASP A 402 -36.62 18.25 17.72
C ASP A 402 -35.48 18.01 18.73
N HIS A 403 -35.40 18.84 19.77
CA HIS A 403 -34.43 18.73 20.88
C HIS A 403 -32.97 18.95 20.47
N ALA A 404 -32.69 19.68 19.38
CA ALA A 404 -31.33 20.04 19.03
C ALA A 404 -30.75 21.04 20.06
N ILE A 405 -29.50 20.82 20.47
CA ILE A 405 -28.76 21.69 21.38
C ILE A 405 -27.60 22.32 20.62
N ILE A 406 -27.61 23.64 20.50
CA ILE A 406 -26.58 24.39 19.80
C ILE A 406 -26.01 25.43 20.77
N SER A 407 -24.69 25.47 20.94
CA SER A 407 -24.06 26.35 21.93
C SER A 407 -22.92 27.18 21.36
N HIS A 408 -22.67 28.30 22.05
CA HIS A 408 -21.61 29.26 21.74
C HIS A 408 -21.75 29.92 20.36
N ILE A 409 -22.97 30.09 19.86
CA ILE A 409 -23.21 30.76 18.59
C ILE A 409 -22.85 32.25 18.67
N CYS A 410 -22.23 32.79 17.63
CA CYS A 410 -22.03 34.22 17.47
C CYS A 410 -22.05 34.65 16.00
N ALA A 411 -22.19 35.96 15.76
CA ALA A 411 -22.08 36.59 14.43
C ALA A 411 -21.68 38.06 14.58
N LEU A 412 -20.97 38.62 13.59
CA LEU A 412 -20.59 40.04 13.59
C LEU A 412 -21.66 40.95 12.97
N ASN A 413 -22.32 40.52 11.88
CA ASN A 413 -23.28 41.34 11.14
C ASN A 413 -24.72 40.83 11.28
N ALA A 414 -24.98 39.57 10.95
CA ALA A 414 -26.33 39.02 10.95
C ALA A 414 -26.41 37.65 11.62
N LEU A 415 -27.35 37.52 12.54
CA LEU A 415 -27.70 36.26 13.21
C LEU A 415 -29.17 35.93 12.93
N SER A 416 -29.42 34.76 12.33
CA SER A 416 -30.76 34.23 12.11
C SER A 416 -30.91 32.89 12.83
N ILE A 417 -31.88 32.78 13.73
CA ILE A 417 -32.15 31.56 14.49
C ILE A 417 -33.61 31.16 14.27
N SER A 418 -33.82 29.94 13.78
CA SER A 418 -35.09 29.24 13.79
C SER A 418 -34.96 28.05 14.73
N ALA A 419 -35.70 28.05 15.84
CA ALA A 419 -35.64 26.98 16.83
C ALA A 419 -37.05 26.45 17.15
N THR A 420 -37.27 25.15 16.99
CA THR A 420 -38.57 24.52 17.27
C THR A 420 -38.45 23.28 18.15
N GLN A 421 -39.56 22.89 18.78
CA GLN A 421 -39.74 21.61 19.48
C GLN A 421 -38.61 21.28 20.47
N LEU A 422 -38.57 22.00 21.60
CA LEU A 422 -37.64 21.77 22.72
C LEU A 422 -36.14 21.93 22.38
N SER A 423 -35.83 22.53 21.23
CA SER A 423 -34.45 22.85 20.84
C SER A 423 -33.92 24.04 21.64
N THR A 424 -32.65 23.98 22.03
CA THR A 424 -31.96 25.05 22.77
C THR A 424 -30.84 25.63 21.92
N VAL A 425 -30.82 26.96 21.77
CA VAL A 425 -29.73 27.69 21.12
C VAL A 425 -29.15 28.70 22.08
N ASP A 426 -27.91 28.49 22.48
CA ASP A 426 -27.14 29.41 23.31
C ASP A 426 -26.21 30.28 22.45
N VAL A 427 -26.33 31.59 22.65
CA VAL A 427 -25.62 32.62 21.89
C VAL A 427 -24.57 33.26 22.78
N ASN A 428 -23.31 33.07 22.42
CA ASN A 428 -22.20 33.70 23.12
C ASN A 428 -22.02 35.14 22.61
N THR A 429 -22.51 36.10 23.39
CA THR A 429 -22.49 37.54 23.07
C THR A 429 -21.26 38.27 23.60
N THR A 430 -20.26 37.56 24.13
CA THR A 430 -19.16 38.16 24.90
C THR A 430 -18.21 39.07 24.09
N LEU A 431 -18.31 39.13 22.77
CA LEU A 431 -17.39 39.89 21.91
C LEU A 431 -18.05 40.98 21.04
N VAL A 432 -19.18 40.73 20.38
CA VAL A 432 -19.88 41.70 19.50
C VAL A 432 -21.39 41.36 19.42
N CYS A 433 -22.27 42.36 19.52
CA CYS A 433 -23.69 42.19 19.20
C CYS A 433 -23.90 42.33 17.67
N PRO A 434 -24.58 41.39 17.00
CA PRO A 434 -24.87 41.50 15.57
C PRO A 434 -25.70 42.74 15.27
N GLN A 435 -25.48 43.36 14.10
CA GLN A 435 -26.31 44.47 13.64
C GLN A 435 -27.77 44.05 13.39
N ILE A 436 -27.97 42.82 12.93
CA ILE A 436 -29.28 42.24 12.64
C ILE A 436 -29.41 40.92 13.40
N VAL A 437 -30.46 40.81 14.22
CA VAL A 437 -30.82 39.58 14.92
C VAL A 437 -32.27 39.23 14.59
N THR A 438 -32.47 38.06 13.98
CA THR A 438 -33.78 37.48 13.70
C THR A 438 -33.93 36.19 14.47
N ILE A 439 -34.94 36.09 15.34
CA ILE A 439 -35.21 34.89 16.13
C ILE A 439 -36.66 34.47 15.86
N LEU A 440 -36.83 33.24 15.36
CA LEU A 440 -38.10 32.56 15.17
C LEU A 440 -38.10 31.32 16.07
N ALA A 441 -38.80 31.40 17.20
CA ALA A 441 -38.95 30.28 18.12
C ALA A 441 -40.40 29.79 18.10
N SER A 442 -40.64 28.48 17.94
CA SER A 442 -41.98 27.91 18.12
C SER A 442 -41.93 26.53 18.80
N GLY A 443 -42.60 26.43 19.95
CA GLY A 443 -42.52 25.28 20.86
C GLY A 443 -42.23 25.76 22.28
N ASN A 444 -42.59 24.94 23.29
CA ASN A 444 -42.39 25.26 24.70
C ASN A 444 -40.92 25.26 25.11
#